data_AF-A0A3C1T6Z8-F1
#
_entry.id   AF-A0A3C1T6Z8-F1
#
_cell.length_a   1.000
_cell.length_b   1.000
_cell.length_c   1.000
_cell.angle_alpha   90.00
_cell.angle_beta   90.00
_cell.angle_gamma   90.00
#
_symmetry.space_group_name_H-M   'P 1'
#
loop_
_entity.id
_entity.type
_entity.pdbx_description
1 polymer ?
#
loop_
_entity_poly.entity_id
_entity_poly.type
_entity_poly.pdbx_seq_one_letter_code
_entity_poly.pdbx_strand_id
1 'polypeptide(L)'
;MKKLLVLILSAFISTGLHAQAQQIKILSFTVKNQLPPVIDNWNSIPGSLLLVAQKPPTVQIKGMRLVIQIRANGAVLCSNMATGGMQVDEFTTRTFSASEIAGALASCVTLKDGNYTICAQFFNDERREISNQVCKEFMVETPKETDFAPPTLIVPENEKKFSKNDIQKPVTFRWTPLVPKPKETVTYRIRVWQLMQGQNGMQAMQANQPIVTKDVDNITQAVITGSSLYTGPCRPPYLCDFIWNVQALNREGKPMGRNNGTSEPFVFKIADDNINTKIDSVDVSCCINGKQNIYIKISNLHLTNPAQITAIKYRVNGTGPVTTLSPTTPGTPFTIPANTSQAFTGTINCIDSMKTIKFIVDAIWPSDPDNINNETAWDTLKCACDPCRTLGVTIAKDTLTATASTSSQVLLSGVLNGLNPNAVKKITIELIYFNIIQTGDSNCVKCAENKEWGNFIKPAGSAFSGYGVGVLNGLNFGREWTWLSSVQKDCDSHGNGGDGHGGGTGTGLPGQNKECSTCGNNTGAAPPPPPDPRDNNAKIAGTGPIIIVNPPPIPKANSFSLPIAVPPGSSLKCCGDKIRVCIRYTIWDFCCHACDVIKCYEIERKAQ
;
A
#
# COMPACT_ATOMS: atom_id res chain seq x y z
N MET A 1 -41.21 -39.76 -107.78
CA MET A 1 -39.83 -39.43 -107.38
C MET A 1 -39.68 -37.92 -107.11
N LYS A 2 -40.14 -37.42 -105.96
CA LYS A 2 -39.94 -36.01 -105.54
C LYS A 2 -40.00 -35.77 -104.02
N LYS A 3 -40.29 -36.80 -103.21
CA LYS A 3 -40.40 -36.69 -101.74
C LYS A 3 -39.22 -37.28 -100.95
N LEU A 4 -38.24 -37.89 -101.63
CA LEU A 4 -37.09 -38.53 -100.95
C LEU A 4 -35.83 -37.64 -100.88
N LEU A 5 -35.78 -36.53 -101.65
CA LEU A 5 -34.60 -35.67 -101.70
C LEU A 5 -34.56 -34.60 -100.58
N VAL A 6 -35.70 -34.31 -99.93
CA VAL A 6 -35.80 -33.24 -98.92
C VAL A 6 -35.41 -33.73 -97.51
N LEU A 7 -35.38 -35.04 -97.28
CA LEU A 7 -35.05 -35.63 -95.97
C LEU A 7 -33.56 -35.94 -95.77
N ILE A 8 -32.74 -35.89 -96.83
CA ILE A 8 -31.29 -36.13 -96.74
C ILE A 8 -30.51 -34.81 -96.61
N LEU A 9 -31.08 -33.67 -97.03
CA LEU A 9 -30.42 -32.37 -96.91
C LEU A 9 -30.57 -31.74 -95.51
N SER A 10 -31.53 -32.19 -94.69
CA SER A 10 -31.70 -31.78 -93.29
C SER A 10 -30.89 -32.62 -92.29
N ALA A 11 -30.28 -33.73 -92.73
CA ALA A 11 -29.41 -34.56 -91.90
C ALA A 11 -27.91 -34.18 -91.98
N PHE A 12 -27.51 -33.39 -92.99
CA PHE A 12 -26.12 -32.95 -93.17
C PHE A 12 -25.83 -31.51 -92.72
N ILE A 13 -26.83 -30.75 -92.28
CA ILE A 13 -26.65 -29.36 -91.79
C ILE A 13 -26.66 -29.31 -90.24
N SER A 14 -27.05 -30.38 -89.55
CA SER A 14 -27.16 -30.43 -88.08
C SER A 14 -25.93 -30.97 -87.35
N THR A 15 -24.87 -31.40 -88.05
CA THR A 15 -23.63 -31.90 -87.40
C THR A 15 -22.49 -30.87 -87.30
N GLY A 16 -22.71 -29.62 -87.71
CA GLY A 16 -21.69 -28.55 -87.66
C GLY A 16 -21.62 -27.75 -86.34
N LEU A 17 -22.53 -27.95 -85.39
CA LEU A 17 -22.74 -27.01 -84.26
C LEU A 17 -22.25 -27.49 -82.88
N HIS A 18 -21.57 -28.64 -82.78
CA HIS A 18 -21.11 -29.18 -81.48
C HIS A 18 -19.60 -29.44 -81.36
N ALA A 19 -18.77 -28.95 -82.29
CA ALA A 19 -17.32 -29.22 -82.28
C ALA A 19 -16.42 -28.07 -81.80
N GLN A 20 -16.95 -26.94 -81.29
CA GLN A 20 -16.11 -25.78 -80.92
C GLN A 20 -15.57 -25.77 -79.47
N ALA A 21 -16.16 -26.51 -78.53
CA ALA A 21 -15.83 -26.43 -77.09
C ALA A 21 -14.58 -27.23 -76.63
N GLN A 22 -13.58 -27.45 -77.50
CA GLN A 22 -12.40 -28.28 -77.18
C GLN A 22 -11.05 -27.66 -77.60
N GLN A 23 -11.01 -26.34 -77.80
CA GLN A 23 -9.78 -25.64 -78.18
C GLN A 23 -8.82 -25.43 -77.00
N ILE A 24 -9.33 -25.42 -75.76
CA ILE A 24 -8.54 -25.44 -74.53
C ILE A 24 -9.01 -26.60 -73.65
N LYS A 25 -8.05 -27.35 -73.09
CA LYS A 25 -8.30 -28.43 -72.14
C LYS A 25 -7.90 -28.01 -70.73
N ILE A 26 -8.85 -27.98 -69.80
CA ILE A 26 -8.55 -27.89 -68.36
C ILE A 26 -8.09 -29.26 -67.89
N LEU A 27 -6.81 -29.39 -67.54
CA LEU A 27 -6.20 -30.64 -67.10
C LEU A 27 -6.54 -30.96 -65.64
N SER A 28 -6.50 -29.95 -64.77
CA SER A 28 -6.85 -30.10 -63.36
C SER A 28 -7.42 -28.81 -62.81
N PHE A 29 -8.43 -28.92 -61.96
CA PHE A 29 -8.90 -27.83 -61.12
C PHE A 29 -9.00 -28.33 -59.68
N THR A 30 -8.07 -27.90 -58.83
CA THR A 30 -8.01 -28.25 -57.41
C THR A 30 -8.61 -27.12 -56.61
N VAL A 31 -9.51 -27.49 -55.70
CA VAL A 31 -10.17 -26.59 -54.76
C VAL A 31 -10.18 -27.28 -53.41
N LYS A 32 -9.71 -26.58 -52.37
CA LYS A 32 -9.78 -27.11 -51.02
C LYS A 32 -11.25 -27.25 -50.61
N ASN A 33 -11.59 -28.36 -49.97
CA ASN A 33 -12.96 -28.67 -49.56
C ASN A 33 -13.57 -27.65 -48.58
N GLN A 34 -12.73 -26.92 -47.83
CA GLN A 34 -13.14 -25.87 -46.90
C GLN A 34 -12.32 -24.61 -47.14
N LEU A 35 -13.00 -23.48 -47.32
CA LEU A 35 -12.41 -22.16 -47.53
C LEU A 35 -13.07 -21.13 -46.59
N PRO A 36 -12.34 -20.09 -46.13
CA PRO A 36 -12.88 -19.06 -45.26
C PRO A 36 -13.86 -18.15 -46.02
N PRO A 37 -14.73 -17.41 -45.30
CA PRO A 37 -15.78 -16.60 -45.91
C PRO A 37 -15.26 -15.42 -46.75
N VAL A 38 -14.10 -14.86 -46.42
CA VAL A 38 -13.49 -13.74 -47.18
C VAL A 38 -12.60 -14.31 -48.28
N ILE A 39 -12.90 -13.98 -49.54
CA ILE A 39 -12.20 -14.56 -50.72
C ILE A 39 -10.71 -14.19 -50.77
N ASP A 40 -10.35 -12.97 -50.36
CA ASP A 40 -8.94 -12.54 -50.32
C ASP A 40 -8.10 -13.40 -49.37
N ASN A 41 -8.71 -13.98 -48.33
CA ASN A 41 -8.06 -14.89 -47.39
C ASN A 41 -7.76 -16.26 -48.01
N TRP A 42 -8.23 -16.56 -49.22
CA TRP A 42 -7.91 -17.84 -49.87
C TRP A 42 -6.43 -17.91 -50.27
N ASN A 43 -5.81 -16.76 -50.51
CA ASN A 43 -4.39 -16.66 -50.86
C ASN A 43 -3.46 -17.04 -49.70
N SER A 44 -3.91 -16.92 -48.45
CA SER A 44 -3.13 -17.29 -47.27
C SER A 44 -3.18 -18.79 -46.95
N ILE A 45 -3.98 -19.56 -47.71
CA ILE A 45 -4.13 -21.01 -47.53
C ILE A 45 -3.35 -21.74 -48.64
N PRO A 46 -2.26 -22.45 -48.30
CA PRO A 46 -1.49 -23.20 -49.28
C PRO A 46 -2.37 -24.22 -50.03
N GLY A 47 -2.34 -24.16 -51.37
CA GLY A 47 -3.09 -25.07 -52.22
C GLY A 47 -4.61 -24.89 -52.19
N SER A 48 -5.10 -23.72 -51.75
CA SER A 48 -6.55 -23.41 -51.72
C SER A 48 -7.21 -23.57 -53.09
N LEU A 49 -6.54 -23.07 -54.14
CA LEU A 49 -6.98 -23.12 -55.52
C LEU A 49 -5.78 -23.33 -56.45
N LEU A 50 -5.93 -24.21 -57.43
CA LEU A 50 -4.94 -24.42 -58.50
C LEU A 50 -5.64 -24.90 -59.77
N LEU A 51 -5.44 -24.19 -60.88
CA LEU A 51 -5.98 -24.58 -62.19
C LEU A 51 -4.82 -24.80 -63.16
N VAL A 52 -4.84 -25.92 -63.89
CA VAL A 52 -3.87 -26.18 -64.97
C VAL A 52 -4.65 -26.37 -66.27
N ALA A 53 -4.29 -25.59 -67.29
CA ALA A 53 -4.90 -25.66 -68.61
C ALA A 53 -3.85 -25.84 -69.70
N GLN A 54 -4.25 -26.46 -70.81
CA GLN A 54 -3.40 -26.72 -71.96
C GLN A 54 -4.12 -26.37 -73.27
N LYS A 55 -3.39 -25.70 -74.17
CA LYS A 55 -3.78 -25.45 -75.55
C LYS A 55 -3.16 -26.53 -76.46
N PRO A 56 -3.93 -27.24 -77.29
CA PRO A 56 -3.39 -28.14 -78.29
C PRO A 56 -2.50 -27.40 -79.30
N PRO A 57 -1.39 -27.99 -79.79
CA PRO A 57 -0.41 -27.30 -80.63
C PRO A 57 -0.96 -26.77 -81.97
N THR A 58 -2.03 -27.36 -82.48
CA THR A 58 -2.60 -27.10 -83.81
C THR A 58 -3.68 -26.02 -83.84
N VAL A 59 -4.00 -25.41 -82.69
CA VAL A 59 -5.11 -24.46 -82.58
C VAL A 59 -4.58 -23.04 -82.36
N GLN A 60 -4.92 -22.13 -83.27
CA GLN A 60 -4.75 -20.69 -83.07
C GLN A 60 -6.03 -20.08 -82.51
N ILE A 61 -5.91 -19.38 -81.37
CA ILE A 61 -7.03 -18.76 -80.67
C ILE A 61 -6.72 -17.28 -80.53
N LYS A 62 -7.56 -16.42 -81.10
CA LYS A 62 -7.44 -14.97 -80.95
C LYS A 62 -8.14 -14.53 -79.67
N GLY A 63 -7.31 -14.14 -78.70
CA GLY A 63 -7.71 -13.71 -77.36
C GLY A 63 -8.35 -14.81 -76.54
N MET A 64 -7.81 -15.05 -75.34
CA MET A 64 -8.34 -16.01 -74.41
C MET A 64 -8.78 -15.30 -73.14
N ARG A 65 -9.92 -15.70 -72.62
CA ARG A 65 -10.47 -15.17 -71.38
C ARG A 65 -10.89 -16.31 -70.46
N LEU A 66 -10.39 -16.30 -69.24
CA LEU A 66 -10.77 -17.24 -68.20
C LEU A 66 -11.96 -16.66 -67.42
N VAL A 67 -13.06 -17.40 -67.43
CA VAL A 67 -14.25 -17.10 -66.64
C VAL A 67 -14.29 -18.01 -65.42
N ILE A 68 -14.41 -17.41 -64.24
CA ILE A 68 -14.58 -18.07 -62.95
C ILE A 68 -15.95 -17.68 -62.40
N GLN A 69 -16.72 -18.69 -61.97
CA GLN A 69 -18.06 -18.50 -61.39
C GLN A 69 -18.17 -19.23 -60.06
N ILE A 70 -18.76 -18.60 -59.06
CA ILE A 70 -19.22 -19.27 -57.82
C ILE A 70 -20.73 -19.38 -57.89
N ARG A 71 -21.25 -20.57 -57.59
CA ARG A 71 -22.67 -20.89 -57.53
C ARG A 71 -23.07 -21.33 -56.13
N ALA A 72 -24.29 -20.97 -55.74
CA ALA A 72 -24.97 -21.45 -54.55
C ALA A 72 -26.35 -21.96 -54.97
N ASN A 73 -26.69 -23.21 -54.64
CA ASN A 73 -27.97 -23.84 -55.02
C ASN A 73 -28.28 -23.73 -56.53
N GLY A 74 -27.26 -23.83 -57.39
CA GLY A 74 -27.39 -23.73 -58.84
C GLY A 74 -27.42 -22.30 -59.42
N ALA A 75 -27.65 -21.27 -58.61
CA ALA A 75 -27.62 -19.87 -59.05
C ALA A 75 -26.19 -19.31 -59.02
N VAL A 76 -25.82 -18.50 -60.03
CA VAL A 76 -24.53 -17.79 -60.06
C VAL A 76 -24.56 -16.67 -59.03
N LEU A 77 -23.71 -16.78 -58.01
CA LEU A 77 -23.53 -15.78 -56.97
C LEU A 77 -22.47 -14.75 -57.35
N CYS A 78 -21.36 -15.22 -57.94
CA CYS A 78 -20.19 -14.42 -58.28
C CYS A 78 -19.67 -14.84 -59.65
N SER A 79 -19.27 -13.88 -60.49
CA SER A 79 -18.72 -14.18 -61.79
C SER A 79 -17.96 -12.99 -62.36
N ASN A 80 -16.81 -13.24 -62.96
CA ASN A 80 -16.10 -12.23 -63.77
C ASN A 80 -16.59 -12.16 -65.22
N MET A 81 -17.65 -12.90 -65.56
CA MET A 81 -18.19 -12.88 -66.92
C MET A 81 -18.75 -11.50 -67.31
N ALA A 82 -19.32 -10.77 -66.34
CA ALA A 82 -19.87 -9.43 -66.56
C ALA A 82 -18.78 -8.39 -66.94
N THR A 83 -17.57 -8.53 -66.38
CA THR A 83 -16.39 -7.73 -66.76
C THR A 83 -15.69 -8.27 -68.01
N GLY A 84 -16.27 -9.29 -68.64
CA GLY A 84 -15.76 -9.91 -69.85
C GLY A 84 -14.74 -11.02 -69.62
N GLY A 85 -14.49 -11.47 -68.39
CA GLY A 85 -13.50 -12.51 -68.07
C GLY A 85 -12.07 -11.99 -67.89
N MET A 86 -11.22 -12.76 -67.22
CA MET A 86 -9.80 -12.44 -67.03
C MET A 86 -9.05 -12.71 -68.33
N GLN A 87 -8.40 -11.69 -68.89
CA GLN A 87 -7.60 -11.86 -70.11
C GLN A 87 -6.39 -12.77 -69.84
N VAL A 88 -6.12 -13.69 -70.76
CA VAL A 88 -5.04 -14.66 -70.66
C VAL A 88 -4.21 -14.60 -71.95
N ASP A 89 -2.92 -14.33 -71.80
CA ASP A 89 -1.96 -14.38 -72.91
C ASP A 89 -1.86 -15.79 -73.51
N GLU A 90 -1.37 -15.89 -74.74
CA GLU A 90 -1.20 -17.19 -75.40
C GLU A 90 -0.25 -18.12 -74.62
N PHE A 91 -0.66 -19.38 -74.41
CA PHE A 91 0.12 -20.38 -73.68
C PHE A 91 0.03 -21.76 -74.33
N THR A 92 1.03 -22.60 -74.07
CA THR A 92 0.95 -24.05 -74.37
C THR A 92 0.35 -24.80 -73.18
N THR A 93 0.97 -24.65 -72.01
CA THR A 93 0.43 -25.12 -70.72
C THR A 93 0.62 -24.01 -69.69
N ARG A 94 -0.41 -23.68 -68.93
CA ARG A 94 -0.35 -22.65 -67.88
C ARG A 94 -1.00 -23.14 -66.60
N THR A 95 -0.37 -22.78 -65.48
CA THR A 95 -0.90 -22.95 -64.14
C THR A 95 -1.38 -21.59 -63.64
N PHE A 96 -2.61 -21.54 -63.13
CA PHE A 96 -3.19 -20.35 -62.53
C PHE A 96 -3.21 -20.52 -61.01
N SER A 97 -2.66 -19.52 -60.34
CA SER A 97 -2.54 -19.44 -58.89
C SER A 97 -3.86 -19.10 -58.19
N ALA A 98 -3.91 -19.34 -56.88
CA ALA A 98 -5.04 -18.90 -56.06
C ALA A 98 -5.29 -17.39 -56.16
N SER A 99 -4.23 -16.57 -56.25
CA SER A 99 -4.36 -15.11 -56.38
C SER A 99 -4.98 -14.68 -57.70
N GLU A 100 -4.66 -15.34 -58.82
CA GLU A 100 -5.28 -15.03 -60.10
C GLU A 100 -6.76 -15.44 -60.11
N ILE A 101 -7.08 -16.61 -59.56
CA ILE A 101 -8.46 -17.14 -59.53
C ILE A 101 -9.33 -16.33 -58.54
N ALA A 102 -8.80 -16.00 -57.35
CA ALA A 102 -9.49 -15.16 -56.37
C ALA A 102 -9.63 -13.72 -56.87
N GLY A 103 -8.60 -13.17 -57.53
CA GLY A 103 -8.64 -11.84 -58.14
C GLY A 103 -9.67 -11.75 -59.28
N ALA A 104 -9.87 -12.83 -60.04
CA ALA A 104 -10.97 -12.90 -61.00
C ALA A 104 -12.33 -12.75 -60.30
N LEU A 105 -12.48 -13.23 -59.06
CA LEU A 105 -13.71 -13.15 -58.27
C LEU A 105 -13.88 -11.86 -57.47
N ALA A 106 -13.14 -10.78 -57.78
CA ALA A 106 -13.14 -9.52 -57.02
C ALA A 106 -14.53 -8.88 -56.79
N SER A 107 -15.54 -9.23 -57.59
CA SER A 107 -16.94 -8.79 -57.35
C SER A 107 -17.57 -9.42 -56.11
N CYS A 108 -16.93 -10.42 -55.50
CA CYS A 108 -17.37 -11.07 -54.28
C CYS A 108 -16.30 -10.98 -53.21
N VAL A 109 -16.59 -10.15 -52.20
CA VAL A 109 -15.67 -9.95 -51.08
C VAL A 109 -15.88 -11.03 -50.01
N THR A 110 -17.15 -11.35 -49.71
CA THR A 110 -17.50 -12.26 -48.61
C THR A 110 -18.64 -13.21 -48.99
N LEU A 111 -18.44 -14.50 -48.69
CA LEU A 111 -19.44 -15.56 -48.79
C LEU A 111 -20.02 -15.86 -47.40
N LYS A 112 -21.28 -16.28 -47.34
CA LYS A 112 -21.91 -16.77 -46.10
C LYS A 112 -21.53 -18.22 -45.86
N ASP A 113 -21.78 -18.73 -44.66
CA ASP A 113 -21.61 -20.16 -44.37
C ASP A 113 -22.54 -21.00 -45.25
N GLY A 114 -22.01 -22.07 -45.85
CA GLY A 114 -22.77 -22.95 -46.71
C GLY A 114 -21.95 -23.73 -47.74
N ASN A 115 -22.65 -24.49 -48.58
CA ASN A 115 -22.06 -25.27 -49.66
C ASN A 115 -22.10 -24.49 -50.98
N TYR A 116 -20.99 -24.52 -51.71
CA TYR A 116 -20.78 -23.75 -52.92
C TYR A 116 -20.14 -24.62 -54.00
N THR A 117 -20.30 -24.18 -55.25
CA THR A 117 -19.60 -24.76 -56.40
C THR A 117 -18.84 -23.66 -57.13
N ILE A 118 -17.54 -23.84 -57.34
CA ILE A 118 -16.73 -22.96 -58.18
C ILE A 118 -16.48 -23.62 -59.54
N CYS A 119 -16.66 -22.88 -60.61
CA CYS A 119 -16.54 -23.35 -61.99
C CYS A 119 -15.56 -22.49 -62.78
N ALA A 120 -14.73 -23.13 -63.60
CA ALA A 120 -13.78 -22.49 -64.50
C ALA A 120 -14.07 -22.86 -65.96
N GLN A 121 -14.02 -21.88 -66.86
CA GLN A 121 -14.22 -22.09 -68.31
C GLN A 121 -13.49 -21.02 -69.13
N PHE A 122 -12.97 -21.39 -70.30
CA PHE A 122 -12.33 -20.47 -71.23
C PHE A 122 -13.28 -20.01 -72.33
N PHE A 123 -13.17 -18.73 -72.67
CA PHE A 123 -13.88 -18.06 -73.76
C PHE A 123 -12.87 -17.37 -74.68
N ASN A 124 -13.25 -17.15 -75.94
CA ASN A 124 -12.49 -16.28 -76.85
C ASN A 124 -12.94 -14.81 -76.76
N ASP A 125 -12.33 -13.91 -77.55
CA ASP A 125 -12.70 -12.48 -77.60
C ASP A 125 -14.14 -12.23 -78.09
N GLU A 126 -14.72 -13.17 -78.86
CA GLU A 126 -16.12 -13.13 -79.28
C GLU A 126 -17.09 -13.65 -78.21
N ARG A 127 -16.60 -13.97 -77.00
CA ARG A 127 -17.36 -14.59 -75.90
C ARG A 127 -17.98 -15.94 -76.25
N ARG A 128 -17.37 -16.69 -77.18
CA ARG A 128 -17.71 -18.10 -77.41
C ARG A 128 -16.91 -19.00 -76.50
N GLU A 129 -17.55 -20.05 -76.02
CA GLU A 129 -16.93 -21.09 -75.19
C GLU A 129 -15.91 -21.89 -76.01
N ILE A 130 -14.67 -21.96 -75.51
CA ILE A 130 -13.55 -22.66 -76.17
C ILE A 130 -12.99 -23.80 -75.29
N SER A 131 -13.53 -23.98 -74.08
CA SER A 131 -13.31 -25.16 -73.25
C SER A 131 -14.62 -25.66 -72.65
N ASN A 132 -14.62 -26.93 -72.22
CA ASN A 132 -15.61 -27.42 -71.28
C ASN A 132 -15.51 -26.65 -69.95
N GLN A 133 -16.64 -26.48 -69.27
CA GLN A 133 -16.69 -25.98 -67.90
C GLN A 133 -16.27 -27.09 -66.93
N VAL A 134 -15.39 -26.78 -65.98
CA VAL A 134 -14.99 -27.69 -64.90
C VAL A 134 -15.41 -27.09 -63.57
N CYS A 135 -16.23 -27.81 -62.80
CA CYS A 135 -16.75 -27.36 -61.51
C CYS A 135 -16.23 -28.23 -60.36
N LYS A 136 -16.03 -27.60 -59.19
CA LYS A 136 -15.65 -28.24 -57.94
C LYS A 136 -16.48 -27.70 -56.78
N GLU A 137 -16.88 -28.60 -55.88
CA GLU A 137 -17.62 -28.25 -54.68
C GLU A 137 -16.68 -27.88 -53.54
N PHE A 138 -17.10 -26.92 -52.71
CA PHE A 138 -16.41 -26.54 -51.48
C PHE A 138 -17.43 -26.00 -50.47
N MET A 139 -17.01 -25.95 -49.21
CA MET A 139 -17.81 -25.42 -48.12
C MET A 139 -17.14 -24.15 -47.57
N VAL A 140 -17.97 -23.15 -47.29
CA VAL A 140 -17.58 -21.98 -46.52
C VAL A 140 -18.05 -22.19 -45.09
N GLU A 141 -17.10 -22.15 -44.16
CA GLU A 141 -17.38 -22.10 -42.73
C GLU A 141 -16.64 -20.92 -42.14
N THR A 142 -17.37 -20.01 -41.53
CA THR A 142 -16.81 -19.03 -40.60
C THR A 142 -16.22 -19.82 -39.44
N PRO A 143 -14.93 -19.61 -39.08
CA PRO A 143 -14.39 -20.19 -37.87
C PRO A 143 -15.30 -19.74 -36.72
N LYS A 144 -16.07 -20.66 -36.15
CA LYS A 144 -16.79 -20.38 -34.92
C LYS A 144 -15.70 -20.18 -33.88
N GLU A 145 -15.43 -18.93 -33.55
CA GLU A 145 -14.70 -18.58 -32.35
C GLU A 145 -15.57 -19.11 -31.20
N THR A 146 -15.32 -20.35 -30.80
CA THR A 146 -16.02 -20.95 -29.68
C THR A 146 -15.69 -20.10 -28.48
N ASP A 147 -16.71 -19.44 -27.93
CA ASP A 147 -16.60 -18.63 -26.73
C ASP A 147 -16.23 -19.55 -25.55
N PHE A 148 -14.93 -19.77 -25.39
CA PHE A 148 -14.41 -20.54 -24.27
C PHE A 148 -14.42 -19.66 -23.03
N ALA A 149 -15.05 -20.16 -21.97
CA ALA A 149 -14.85 -19.65 -20.63
C ALA A 149 -13.38 -19.86 -20.23
N PRO A 150 -12.70 -18.83 -19.69
CA PRO A 150 -11.31 -18.94 -19.28
C PRO A 150 -11.16 -19.90 -18.08
N PRO A 151 -9.95 -20.42 -17.83
CA PRO A 151 -9.69 -21.25 -16.66
C PRO A 151 -10.02 -20.53 -15.36
N THR A 152 -10.52 -21.29 -14.38
CA THR A 152 -10.69 -20.83 -12.99
C THR A 152 -9.69 -21.54 -12.09
N LEU A 153 -9.08 -20.78 -11.18
CA LEU A 153 -8.05 -21.29 -10.27
C LEU A 153 -8.69 -22.07 -9.12
N ILE A 154 -8.04 -23.15 -8.69
CA ILE A 154 -8.56 -24.06 -7.65
C ILE A 154 -7.56 -24.17 -6.50
N VAL A 155 -6.31 -24.52 -6.79
CA VAL A 155 -5.25 -24.73 -5.77
C VAL A 155 -3.98 -24.03 -6.25
N PRO A 156 -3.22 -23.34 -5.38
CA PRO A 156 -3.59 -22.94 -4.01
C PRO A 156 -4.87 -22.09 -3.99
N GLU A 157 -5.67 -22.19 -2.92
CA GLU A 157 -6.85 -21.34 -2.75
C GLU A 157 -6.47 -19.86 -2.75
N ASN A 158 -7.38 -18.97 -3.14
CA ASN A 158 -7.13 -17.54 -3.01
C ASN A 158 -6.87 -17.18 -1.53
N GLU A 159 -5.86 -16.35 -1.31
CA GLU A 159 -5.32 -15.95 0.00
C GLU A 159 -4.72 -17.09 0.85
N LYS A 160 -4.40 -18.24 0.25
CA LYS A 160 -3.73 -19.34 0.96
C LYS A 160 -2.47 -18.85 1.66
N LYS A 161 -2.31 -19.22 2.93
CA LYS A 161 -1.08 -18.99 3.70
C LYS A 161 -0.30 -20.29 3.82
N PHE A 162 0.94 -20.29 3.35
CA PHE A 162 1.89 -21.39 3.51
C PHE A 162 2.83 -21.11 4.70
N SER A 163 3.16 -22.13 5.49
CA SER A 163 4.30 -22.03 6.40
C SER A 163 5.62 -22.03 5.62
N LYS A 164 6.73 -21.55 6.22
CA LYS A 164 8.07 -21.67 5.61
C LYS A 164 8.42 -23.11 5.26
N ASN A 165 8.04 -24.08 6.10
CA ASN A 165 8.32 -25.49 5.84
C ASN A 165 7.45 -26.08 4.71
N ASP A 166 6.21 -25.63 4.58
CA ASP A 166 5.31 -26.15 3.54
C ASP A 166 5.57 -25.54 2.17
N ILE A 167 5.97 -24.26 2.10
CA ILE A 167 6.33 -23.64 0.83
C ILE A 167 7.63 -24.22 0.25
N GLN A 168 8.52 -24.78 1.08
CA GLN A 168 9.75 -25.46 0.61
C GLN A 168 9.46 -26.81 -0.06
N LYS A 169 8.30 -27.42 0.22
CA LYS A 169 7.85 -28.65 -0.44
C LYS A 169 7.30 -28.33 -1.84
N PRO A 170 7.25 -29.30 -2.77
CA PRO A 170 6.60 -29.10 -4.06
C PRO A 170 5.15 -28.66 -3.92
N VAL A 171 4.81 -27.49 -4.48
CA VAL A 171 3.47 -26.91 -4.44
C VAL A 171 2.72 -27.31 -5.70
N THR A 172 1.51 -27.84 -5.55
CA THR A 172 0.65 -28.21 -6.67
C THR A 172 -0.31 -27.08 -7.00
N PHE A 173 -0.28 -26.64 -8.25
CA PHE A 173 -1.21 -25.68 -8.82
C PHE A 173 -2.26 -26.41 -9.65
N ARG A 174 -3.55 -26.09 -9.47
CA ARG A 174 -4.69 -26.71 -10.18
C ARG A 174 -5.69 -25.67 -10.64
N TRP A 175 -6.26 -25.89 -11.82
CA TRP A 175 -7.28 -25.02 -12.44
C TRP A 175 -8.32 -25.85 -13.19
N THR A 176 -9.39 -25.21 -13.67
CA THR A 176 -10.40 -25.84 -14.53
C THR A 176 -9.98 -25.79 -16.01
N PRO A 177 -10.38 -26.77 -16.84
CA PRO A 177 -10.14 -26.71 -18.28
C PRO A 177 -11.00 -25.63 -18.95
N LEU A 178 -10.72 -25.32 -20.21
CA LEU A 178 -11.59 -24.47 -21.03
C LEU A 178 -12.96 -25.15 -21.23
N VAL A 179 -14.03 -24.35 -21.16
CA VAL A 179 -15.41 -24.82 -21.35
C VAL A 179 -16.07 -24.03 -22.48
N PRO A 180 -16.64 -24.68 -23.52
CA PRO A 180 -16.64 -26.13 -23.75
C PRO A 180 -15.24 -26.69 -24.03
N LYS A 181 -15.03 -28.00 -23.84
CA LYS A 181 -13.72 -28.63 -24.09
C LYS A 181 -13.30 -28.44 -25.56
N PRO A 182 -12.15 -27.81 -25.84
CA PRO A 182 -11.68 -27.64 -27.21
C PRO A 182 -11.43 -28.98 -27.92
N LYS A 183 -11.65 -29.01 -29.25
CA LYS A 183 -11.30 -30.17 -30.08
C LYS A 183 -9.80 -30.29 -30.30
N GLU A 184 -9.11 -29.15 -30.30
CA GLU A 184 -7.67 -29.05 -30.41
C GLU A 184 -6.99 -29.15 -29.04
N THR A 185 -5.69 -29.42 -29.04
CA THR A 185 -4.89 -29.49 -27.82
C THR A 185 -4.67 -28.09 -27.26
N VAL A 186 -4.86 -27.93 -25.95
CA VAL A 186 -4.66 -26.67 -25.23
C VAL A 186 -3.37 -26.72 -24.44
N THR A 187 -2.57 -25.67 -24.53
CA THR A 187 -1.38 -25.45 -23.71
C THR A 187 -1.73 -24.47 -22.60
N TYR A 188 -1.49 -24.83 -21.33
CA TYR A 188 -1.70 -23.94 -20.19
C TYR A 188 -0.38 -23.39 -19.69
N ARG A 189 -0.26 -22.06 -19.71
CA ARG A 189 0.90 -21.33 -19.18
C ARG A 189 0.59 -20.78 -17.80
N ILE A 190 1.24 -21.33 -16.78
CA ILE A 190 1.27 -20.78 -15.43
C ILE A 190 2.31 -19.67 -15.33
N ARG A 191 1.96 -18.60 -14.62
CA ARG A 191 2.90 -17.59 -14.17
C ARG A 191 2.69 -17.25 -12.70
N VAL A 192 3.79 -17.02 -11.98
CA VAL A 192 3.80 -16.59 -10.57
C VAL A 192 4.70 -15.36 -10.46
N TRP A 193 4.24 -14.35 -9.74
CA TRP A 193 4.98 -13.13 -9.45
C TRP A 193 5.04 -12.88 -7.95
N GLN A 194 6.13 -12.28 -7.50
CA GLN A 194 6.28 -11.76 -6.14
C GLN A 194 5.85 -10.29 -6.10
N LEU A 195 5.11 -9.89 -5.07
CA LEU A 195 4.71 -8.50 -4.85
C LEU A 195 5.82 -7.71 -4.16
N MET A 196 5.95 -6.44 -4.53
CA MET A 196 6.83 -5.48 -3.84
C MET A 196 6.02 -4.52 -2.96
N GLN A 197 6.68 -3.90 -1.99
CA GLN A 197 6.05 -2.91 -1.11
C GLN A 197 5.37 -1.79 -1.91
N GLY A 198 4.08 -1.55 -1.60
CA GLY A 198 3.28 -0.52 -2.26
C GLY A 198 2.63 -0.93 -3.58
N GLN A 199 2.87 -2.15 -4.09
CA GLN A 199 2.18 -2.68 -5.26
C GLN A 199 0.92 -3.46 -4.88
N ASN A 200 -0.11 -3.37 -5.71
CA ASN A 200 -1.19 -4.36 -5.76
C ASN A 200 -0.89 -5.48 -6.76
N GLY A 201 -1.69 -6.54 -6.74
CA GLY A 201 -1.48 -7.72 -7.59
C GLY A 201 -1.42 -7.41 -9.10
N MET A 202 -2.35 -6.58 -9.60
CA MET A 202 -2.38 -6.20 -11.02
C MET A 202 -1.14 -5.40 -11.44
N GLN A 203 -0.70 -4.46 -10.59
CA GLN A 203 0.53 -3.71 -10.82
C GLN A 203 1.75 -4.63 -10.84
N ALA A 204 1.82 -5.62 -9.95
CA ALA A 204 2.91 -6.59 -9.92
C ALA A 204 2.97 -7.43 -11.21
N MET A 205 1.83 -7.90 -11.73
CA MET A 205 1.82 -8.67 -12.99
C MET A 205 2.24 -7.84 -14.21
N GLN A 206 2.03 -6.51 -14.19
CA GLN A 206 2.41 -5.60 -15.28
C GLN A 206 3.86 -5.14 -15.20
N ALA A 207 4.37 -4.88 -13.99
CA ALA A 207 5.67 -4.27 -13.77
C ALA A 207 6.79 -5.28 -13.45
N ASN A 208 6.46 -6.42 -12.83
CA ASN A 208 7.45 -7.37 -12.35
C ASN A 208 7.65 -8.52 -13.34
N GLN A 209 8.87 -9.06 -13.39
CA GLN A 209 9.14 -10.31 -14.09
C GLN A 209 8.58 -11.48 -13.27
N PRO A 210 7.92 -12.47 -13.90
CA PRO A 210 7.43 -13.65 -13.19
C PRO A 210 8.60 -14.47 -12.66
N ILE A 211 8.53 -14.87 -11.40
CA ILE A 211 9.51 -15.76 -10.76
C ILE A 211 9.36 -17.22 -11.25
N VAL A 212 8.17 -17.57 -11.75
CA VAL A 212 7.92 -18.86 -12.39
C VAL A 212 7.11 -18.63 -13.65
N THR A 213 7.53 -19.27 -14.75
CA THR A 213 6.72 -19.47 -15.96
C THR A 213 6.81 -20.95 -16.34
N LYS A 214 5.67 -21.63 -16.47
CA LYS A 214 5.63 -23.06 -16.77
C LYS A 214 4.47 -23.40 -17.71
N ASP A 215 4.78 -24.07 -18.81
CA ASP A 215 3.78 -24.54 -19.78
C ASP A 215 3.49 -26.03 -19.54
N VAL A 216 2.21 -26.41 -19.59
CA VAL A 216 1.76 -27.81 -19.54
C VAL A 216 0.69 -28.07 -20.61
N ASP A 217 0.81 -29.21 -21.30
CA ASP A 217 -0.06 -29.54 -22.42
C ASP A 217 -1.24 -30.40 -21.98
N ASN A 218 -2.46 -29.93 -22.23
CA ASN A 218 -3.72 -30.65 -22.02
C ASN A 218 -3.91 -31.23 -20.61
N ILE A 219 -3.21 -30.65 -19.62
CA ILE A 219 -3.25 -31.03 -18.21
C ILE A 219 -3.59 -29.78 -17.40
N THR A 220 -4.51 -29.89 -16.44
CA THR A 220 -4.99 -28.75 -15.64
C THR A 220 -4.35 -28.67 -14.26
N GLN A 221 -3.10 -29.12 -14.17
CA GLN A 221 -2.28 -29.07 -12.96
C GLN A 221 -0.80 -28.94 -13.29
N ALA A 222 -0.05 -28.29 -12.41
CA ALA A 222 1.40 -28.23 -12.46
C ALA A 222 1.99 -28.31 -11.06
N VAL A 223 3.06 -29.07 -10.90
CA VAL A 223 3.86 -29.09 -9.67
C VAL A 223 5.06 -28.16 -9.86
N ILE A 224 5.24 -27.24 -8.92
CA ILE A 224 6.33 -26.25 -8.90
C ILE A 224 7.16 -26.50 -7.65
N THR A 225 8.48 -26.58 -7.81
CA THR A 225 9.40 -26.79 -6.70
C THR A 225 9.37 -25.57 -5.77
N GLY A 226 9.27 -25.82 -4.47
CA GLY A 226 9.19 -24.77 -3.44
C GLY A 226 10.35 -23.78 -3.47
N SER A 227 11.56 -24.26 -3.75
CA SER A 227 12.77 -23.43 -3.89
C SER A 227 12.72 -22.42 -5.04
N SER A 228 11.85 -22.63 -6.05
CA SER A 228 11.62 -21.66 -7.13
C SER A 228 10.60 -20.59 -6.75
N LEU A 229 9.79 -20.82 -5.72
CA LEU A 229 8.80 -19.88 -5.21
C LEU A 229 9.37 -19.02 -4.07
N TYR A 230 10.25 -19.59 -3.25
CA TYR A 230 10.81 -18.95 -2.07
C TYR A 230 12.33 -19.00 -2.05
N THR A 231 12.97 -17.90 -2.43
CA THR A 231 14.44 -17.80 -2.63
C THR A 231 15.16 -16.92 -1.59
N GLY A 232 14.46 -16.26 -0.67
CA GLY A 232 15.09 -15.35 0.29
C GLY A 232 14.16 -14.81 1.38
N PRO A 233 14.69 -14.02 2.33
CA PRO A 233 13.89 -13.48 3.42
C PRO A 233 12.85 -12.49 2.88
N CYS A 234 11.60 -12.62 3.35
CA CYS A 234 10.51 -11.70 3.01
C CYS A 234 10.69 -10.36 3.71
N ARG A 235 11.55 -9.50 3.17
CA ARG A 235 11.83 -8.18 3.70
C ARG A 235 11.72 -7.13 2.59
N PRO A 236 11.22 -5.92 2.91
CA PRO A 236 11.18 -4.82 1.96
C PRO A 236 12.51 -4.67 1.20
N PRO A 237 12.47 -4.52 -0.14
CA PRO A 237 11.30 -4.20 -0.95
C PRO A 237 10.41 -5.40 -1.36
N TYR A 238 10.83 -6.65 -1.12
CA TYR A 238 10.11 -7.85 -1.55
C TYR A 238 9.22 -8.41 -0.43
N LEU A 239 7.94 -8.61 -0.72
CA LEU A 239 6.99 -9.13 0.25
C LEU A 239 6.89 -10.66 0.20
N CYS A 240 6.26 -11.23 1.22
CA CYS A 240 5.88 -12.64 1.31
C CYS A 240 4.55 -12.92 0.58
N ASP A 241 4.12 -12.02 -0.29
CA ASP A 241 2.89 -12.06 -1.05
C ASP A 241 3.18 -12.40 -2.51
N PHE A 242 2.43 -13.33 -3.07
CA PHE A 242 2.60 -13.83 -4.42
C PHE A 242 1.26 -13.83 -5.15
N ILE A 243 1.30 -13.53 -6.44
CA ILE A 243 0.13 -13.59 -7.32
C ILE A 243 0.42 -14.58 -8.44
N TRP A 244 -0.60 -15.33 -8.85
CA TRP A 244 -0.47 -16.29 -9.93
C TRP A 244 -1.73 -16.34 -10.80
N ASN A 245 -1.52 -16.70 -12.06
CA ASN A 245 -2.60 -16.94 -13.01
C ASN A 245 -2.24 -18.05 -14.01
N VAL A 246 -3.23 -18.43 -14.80
CA VAL A 246 -3.08 -19.40 -15.90
C VAL A 246 -3.61 -18.79 -17.19
N GLN A 247 -2.87 -18.95 -18.28
CA GLN A 247 -3.29 -18.58 -19.63
C GLN A 247 -3.43 -19.82 -20.52
N ALA A 248 -4.57 -19.97 -21.19
CA ALA A 248 -4.81 -21.01 -22.18
C ALA A 248 -4.37 -20.54 -23.58
N LEU A 249 -3.59 -21.38 -24.25
CA LEU A 249 -3.01 -21.12 -25.57
C LEU A 249 -3.32 -22.28 -26.53
N ASN A 250 -3.44 -21.99 -27.81
CA ASN A 250 -3.57 -22.99 -28.87
C ASN A 250 -2.18 -23.49 -29.31
N ARG A 251 -2.15 -24.37 -30.32
CA ARG A 251 -0.90 -24.95 -30.86
C ARG A 251 0.06 -23.91 -31.45
N GLU A 252 -0.45 -22.78 -31.95
CA GLU A 252 0.38 -21.68 -32.45
C GLU A 252 0.81 -20.70 -31.34
N GLY A 253 0.51 -21.00 -30.07
CA GLY A 253 0.82 -20.14 -28.92
C GLY A 253 -0.10 -18.92 -28.81
N LYS A 254 -1.23 -18.90 -29.53
CA LYS A 254 -2.21 -17.82 -29.46
C LYS A 254 -3.21 -18.03 -28.32
N PRO A 255 -3.66 -16.97 -27.64
CA PRO A 255 -4.67 -17.06 -26.59
C PRO A 255 -5.98 -17.74 -27.04
N MET A 256 -6.58 -18.54 -26.15
CA MET A 256 -7.86 -19.21 -26.39
C MET A 256 -8.94 -18.79 -25.39
N GLY A 257 -10.05 -18.23 -25.88
CA GLY A 257 -11.21 -17.86 -25.06
C GLY A 257 -11.20 -16.41 -24.58
N ARG A 258 -12.22 -16.07 -23.80
CA ARG A 258 -12.38 -14.71 -23.21
C ARG A 258 -11.18 -14.34 -22.35
N ASN A 259 -10.97 -13.03 -22.16
CA ASN A 259 -9.86 -12.48 -21.38
C ASN A 259 -8.47 -12.96 -21.86
N ASN A 260 -8.29 -13.10 -23.19
CA ASN A 260 -7.07 -13.68 -23.77
C ASN A 260 -6.71 -15.03 -23.12
N GLY A 261 -7.72 -15.87 -22.89
CA GLY A 261 -7.57 -17.18 -22.25
C GLY A 261 -7.03 -17.15 -20.82
N THR A 262 -7.02 -15.99 -20.16
CA THR A 262 -6.38 -15.79 -18.87
C THR A 262 -7.39 -15.89 -17.73
N SER A 263 -7.03 -16.62 -16.68
CA SER A 263 -7.82 -16.71 -15.45
C SER A 263 -7.79 -15.38 -14.68
N GLU A 264 -8.80 -15.15 -13.84
CA GLU A 264 -8.64 -14.20 -12.72
C GLU A 264 -7.47 -14.64 -11.82
N PRO A 265 -6.64 -13.72 -11.32
CA PRO A 265 -5.48 -14.09 -10.54
C PRO A 265 -5.85 -14.41 -9.09
N PHE A 266 -5.16 -15.38 -8.51
CA PHE A 266 -5.22 -15.67 -7.07
C PHE A 266 -3.94 -15.19 -6.40
N VAL A 267 -4.08 -14.84 -5.12
CA VAL A 267 -2.97 -14.48 -4.25
C VAL A 267 -2.70 -15.64 -3.30
N PHE A 268 -1.44 -15.91 -3.01
CA PHE A 268 -1.07 -16.71 -1.84
C PHE A 268 0.05 -15.99 -1.10
N LYS A 269 0.20 -16.32 0.17
CA LYS A 269 1.19 -15.71 1.05
C LYS A 269 2.01 -16.80 1.68
N ILE A 270 3.29 -16.52 1.88
CA ILE A 270 4.05 -17.24 2.89
C ILE A 270 3.72 -16.52 4.19
N ALA A 271 3.13 -17.24 5.14
CA ALA A 271 2.93 -16.71 6.48
C ALA A 271 4.29 -16.23 6.95
N ASP A 272 4.39 -14.92 7.19
CA ASP A 272 5.56 -14.34 7.81
C ASP A 272 5.51 -14.75 9.28
N ASP A 273 5.87 -16.00 9.51
CA ASP A 273 6.10 -16.61 10.80
C ASP A 273 7.47 -16.08 11.27
N ASN A 274 7.63 -14.75 11.30
CA ASN A 274 8.76 -14.09 11.93
C ASN A 274 8.31 -13.69 13.33
N ILE A 275 9.22 -13.78 14.29
CA ILE A 275 8.98 -13.28 15.64
C ILE A 275 8.52 -11.82 15.54
N ASN A 276 7.33 -11.53 16.04
CA ASN A 276 6.76 -10.19 16.00
C ASN A 276 6.81 -9.56 17.39
N THR A 277 8.02 -9.28 17.86
CA THR A 277 8.23 -8.60 19.15
C THR A 277 8.25 -7.10 18.96
N LYS A 278 7.59 -6.37 19.87
CA LYS A 278 7.57 -4.91 19.91
C LYS A 278 7.98 -4.44 21.29
N ILE A 279 8.83 -3.41 21.36
CA ILE A 279 9.07 -2.70 22.61
C ILE A 279 7.95 -1.66 22.79
N ASP A 280 7.09 -1.87 23.78
CA ASP A 280 5.94 -1.00 24.03
C ASP A 280 6.33 0.28 24.76
N SER A 281 7.24 0.16 25.72
CA SER A 281 7.73 1.28 26.49
C SER A 281 9.10 0.98 27.09
N VAL A 282 9.86 2.05 27.25
CA VAL A 282 11.16 2.08 27.93
C VAL A 282 11.16 3.28 28.86
N ASP A 283 11.76 3.11 30.03
CA ASP A 283 11.97 4.18 31.00
C ASP A 283 13.29 3.95 31.72
N VAL A 284 14.13 4.99 31.77
CA VAL A 284 15.38 4.99 32.51
C VAL A 284 15.33 6.05 33.60
N SER A 285 15.45 5.59 34.84
CA SER A 285 15.42 6.46 36.01
C SER A 285 16.68 7.33 36.10
N CYS A 286 16.56 8.36 36.92
CA CYS A 286 17.70 9.18 37.28
C CYS A 286 18.71 8.45 38.13
N CYS A 287 19.92 8.99 38.11
CA CYS A 287 20.99 8.55 38.99
C CYS A 287 20.55 8.75 40.45
N ILE A 288 20.40 7.65 41.17
CA ILE A 288 20.14 7.63 42.61
C ILE A 288 21.18 6.70 43.22
N ASN A 289 22.00 7.21 44.14
CA ASN A 289 23.05 6.46 44.82
C ASN A 289 24.00 5.72 43.85
N GLY A 290 24.39 6.37 42.76
CA GLY A 290 25.32 5.80 41.77
C GLY A 290 24.70 4.76 40.83
N LYS A 291 23.37 4.57 40.87
CA LYS A 291 22.65 3.62 40.00
C LYS A 291 21.48 4.26 39.24
N GLN A 292 21.19 3.72 38.07
CA GLN A 292 19.99 4.03 37.27
C GLN A 292 19.19 2.76 37.05
N ASN A 293 17.90 2.82 37.36
CA ASN A 293 16.96 1.72 37.13
C ASN A 293 16.41 1.82 35.71
N ILE A 294 16.22 0.66 35.11
CA ILE A 294 15.71 0.51 33.76
C ILE A 294 14.43 -0.29 33.83
N TYR A 295 13.42 0.16 33.09
CA TYR A 295 12.20 -0.56 32.80
C TYR A 295 12.05 -0.70 31.28
N ILE A 296 11.71 -1.90 30.82
CA ILE A 296 11.38 -2.15 29.41
C ILE A 296 10.21 -3.13 29.33
N LYS A 297 9.17 -2.76 28.58
CA LYS A 297 8.03 -3.64 28.31
C LYS A 297 8.06 -4.12 26.87
N ILE A 298 8.01 -5.44 26.70
CA ILE A 298 8.08 -6.10 25.39
C ILE A 298 6.80 -6.90 25.17
N SER A 299 6.15 -6.69 24.04
CA SER A 299 5.01 -7.49 23.58
C SER A 299 5.44 -8.49 22.51
N ASN A 300 4.94 -9.71 22.60
CA ASN A 300 4.91 -10.66 21.48
C ASN A 300 3.55 -10.54 20.79
N LEU A 301 3.53 -9.91 19.62
CA LEU A 301 2.33 -9.68 18.80
C LEU A 301 2.00 -10.88 17.90
N HIS A 302 2.78 -11.95 17.97
CA HIS A 302 2.50 -13.17 17.23
C HIS A 302 1.29 -13.90 17.83
N LEU A 303 0.34 -14.33 17.00
CA LEU A 303 -0.97 -14.83 17.45
C LEU A 303 -0.92 -16.21 18.11
N THR A 304 0.03 -17.05 17.72
CA THR A 304 0.07 -18.48 18.13
C THR A 304 1.42 -18.92 18.72
N ASN A 305 2.53 -18.49 18.14
CA ASN A 305 3.88 -18.87 18.60
C ASN A 305 4.43 -17.95 19.73
N PRO A 306 5.09 -18.52 20.76
CA PRO A 306 5.78 -17.77 21.81
C PRO A 306 7.10 -17.19 21.31
N ALA A 307 7.61 -16.12 21.91
CA ALA A 307 8.93 -15.53 21.59
C ALA A 307 9.87 -15.66 22.79
N GLN A 308 11.12 -16.09 22.59
CA GLN A 308 12.12 -16.17 23.64
C GLN A 308 13.09 -14.99 23.55
N ILE A 309 13.03 -14.10 24.53
CA ILE A 309 13.96 -13.01 24.69
C ILE A 309 15.29 -13.59 25.18
N THR A 310 16.32 -13.52 24.36
CA THR A 310 17.65 -14.12 24.66
C THR A 310 18.59 -13.12 25.30
N ALA A 311 18.48 -11.84 24.95
CA ALA A 311 19.25 -10.76 25.54
C ALA A 311 18.52 -9.42 25.44
N ILE A 312 18.71 -8.58 26.45
CA ILE A 312 18.37 -7.16 26.41
C ILE A 312 19.69 -6.40 26.46
N LYS A 313 19.94 -5.58 25.45
CA LYS A 313 21.18 -4.83 25.27
C LYS A 313 20.88 -3.34 25.15
N TYR A 314 21.89 -2.51 25.36
CA TYR A 314 21.77 -1.06 25.22
C TYR A 314 23.02 -0.40 24.64
N ARG A 315 22.81 0.79 24.06
CA ARG A 315 23.86 1.74 23.66
C ARG A 315 23.56 3.12 24.22
N VAL A 316 24.57 3.73 24.84
CA VAL A 316 24.50 5.12 25.31
C VAL A 316 24.70 6.07 24.13
N ASN A 317 23.87 7.12 24.06
CA ASN A 317 23.89 8.18 23.04
C ASN A 317 23.87 7.64 21.59
N GLY A 318 23.32 6.44 21.38
CA GLY A 318 23.17 5.83 20.06
C GLY A 318 24.44 5.35 19.37
N THR A 319 25.63 5.75 19.83
CA THR A 319 26.90 5.62 19.11
C THR A 319 27.98 4.83 19.87
N GLY A 320 27.70 4.42 21.13
CA GLY A 320 28.62 3.63 21.95
C GLY A 320 28.62 2.10 21.69
N PRO A 321 29.47 1.35 22.43
CA PRO A 321 29.51 -0.11 22.39
C PRO A 321 28.18 -0.71 22.88
N VAL A 322 27.80 -1.85 22.30
CA VAL A 322 26.62 -2.62 22.73
C VAL A 322 26.95 -3.32 24.05
N THR A 323 26.19 -3.01 25.09
CA THR A 323 26.35 -3.63 26.41
C THR A 323 25.11 -4.43 26.76
N THR A 324 25.28 -5.63 27.32
CA THR A 324 24.15 -6.45 27.81
C THR A 324 23.66 -5.90 29.14
N LEU A 325 22.35 -5.67 29.27
CA LEU A 325 21.72 -5.33 30.53
C LEU A 325 21.69 -6.58 31.42
N SER A 326 22.41 -6.56 32.53
CA SER A 326 22.45 -7.68 33.48
C SER A 326 22.76 -7.17 34.90
N PRO A 327 22.10 -7.71 35.94
CA PRO A 327 21.00 -8.68 35.87
C PRO A 327 19.67 -8.05 35.42
N THR A 328 18.79 -8.85 34.83
CA THR A 328 17.40 -8.48 34.55
C THR A 328 16.43 -9.26 35.42
N THR A 329 15.27 -8.67 35.71
CA THR A 329 14.14 -9.34 36.35
C THR A 329 12.90 -9.21 35.45
N PRO A 330 12.35 -10.31 34.90
CA PRO A 330 12.86 -11.68 34.98
C PRO A 330 14.22 -11.84 34.27
N GLY A 331 14.97 -12.88 34.64
CA GLY A 331 16.25 -13.20 34.02
C GLY A 331 16.08 -13.59 32.54
N THR A 332 17.08 -13.29 31.72
CA THR A 332 17.15 -13.78 30.33
C THR A 332 18.01 -15.06 30.26
N PRO A 333 17.67 -16.04 29.39
CA PRO A 333 16.57 -16.02 28.43
C PRO A 333 15.18 -16.18 29.08
N PHE A 334 14.15 -15.53 28.51
CA PHE A 334 12.77 -15.58 29.00
C PHE A 334 11.75 -15.74 27.86
N THR A 335 10.76 -16.61 28.02
CA THR A 335 9.75 -16.86 26.98
C THR A 335 8.46 -16.07 27.24
N ILE A 336 8.11 -15.19 26.31
CA ILE A 336 6.85 -14.44 26.28
C ILE A 336 5.82 -15.24 25.45
N PRO A 337 4.69 -15.67 26.04
CA PRO A 337 3.63 -16.36 25.30
C PRO A 337 3.08 -15.54 24.13
N ALA A 338 2.42 -16.22 23.19
CA ALA A 338 1.77 -15.59 22.04
C ALA A 338 0.74 -14.54 22.48
N ASN A 339 0.71 -13.40 21.78
CA ASN A 339 -0.20 -12.28 22.01
C ASN A 339 -0.22 -11.76 23.46
N THR A 340 0.93 -11.80 24.14
CA THR A 340 1.10 -11.29 25.51
C THR A 340 2.29 -10.34 25.61
N SER A 341 2.48 -9.74 26.80
CA SER A 341 3.56 -8.80 27.06
C SER A 341 4.25 -9.10 28.38
N GLN A 342 5.55 -8.82 28.47
CA GLN A 342 6.34 -8.97 29.68
C GLN A 342 7.16 -7.70 29.93
N ALA A 343 7.18 -7.26 31.19
CA ALA A 343 8.07 -6.21 31.65
C ALA A 343 9.37 -6.81 32.20
N PHE A 344 10.49 -6.18 31.88
CA PHE A 344 11.81 -6.46 32.43
C PHE A 344 12.32 -5.22 33.15
N THR A 345 12.96 -5.44 34.30
CA THR A 345 13.67 -4.40 35.03
C THR A 345 15.14 -4.76 35.16
N GLY A 346 16.00 -3.74 35.25
CA GLY A 346 17.43 -3.91 35.46
C GLY A 346 18.04 -2.65 36.05
N THR A 347 19.34 -2.71 36.38
CA THR A 347 20.05 -1.56 36.95
C THR A 347 21.42 -1.42 36.31
N ILE A 348 21.82 -0.20 35.97
CA ILE A 348 23.16 0.14 35.48
C ILE A 348 23.82 1.15 36.42
N ASN A 349 25.14 1.25 36.36
CA ASN A 349 25.86 2.36 37.00
C ASN A 349 25.47 3.67 36.34
N CYS A 350 25.51 4.77 37.08
CA CYS A 350 25.22 6.08 36.51
C CYS A 350 26.18 6.44 35.38
N ILE A 351 25.60 7.02 34.33
CA ILE A 351 26.35 7.49 33.17
C ILE A 351 26.05 8.98 33.00
N ASP A 352 26.92 9.82 33.56
CA ASP A 352 26.70 11.28 33.64
C ASP A 352 26.63 11.96 32.26
N SER A 353 27.20 11.35 31.23
CA SER A 353 27.16 11.83 29.85
C SER A 353 25.94 11.36 29.03
N MET A 354 25.05 10.56 29.63
CA MET A 354 23.93 9.95 28.91
C MET A 354 22.79 10.94 28.67
N LYS A 355 22.53 11.26 27.40
CA LYS A 355 21.37 12.05 26.97
C LYS A 355 20.27 11.15 26.43
N THR A 356 20.65 10.13 25.68
CA THR A 356 19.74 9.11 25.14
C THR A 356 20.31 7.72 25.36
N ILE A 357 19.44 6.72 25.39
CA ILE A 357 19.80 5.32 25.45
C ILE A 357 18.96 4.55 24.42
N LYS A 358 19.63 3.75 23.60
CA LYS A 358 18.98 2.86 22.65
C LYS A 358 18.98 1.45 23.22
N PHE A 359 17.81 0.89 23.44
CA PHE A 359 17.64 -0.53 23.76
C PHE A 359 17.58 -1.38 22.49
N ILE A 360 18.13 -2.58 22.58
CA ILE A 360 18.15 -3.60 21.53
C ILE A 360 17.71 -4.90 22.21
N VAL A 361 16.63 -5.49 21.74
CA VAL A 361 16.07 -6.73 22.27
C VAL A 361 16.27 -7.81 21.22
N ASP A 362 17.00 -8.85 21.59
CA ASP A 362 17.23 -10.02 20.75
C ASP A 362 16.22 -11.10 21.14
N ALA A 363 15.43 -11.56 20.17
CA ALA A 363 14.43 -12.60 20.36
C ALA A 363 14.61 -13.72 19.32
N ILE A 364 14.41 -14.96 19.78
CA ILE A 364 14.36 -16.16 18.93
C ILE A 364 13.04 -16.89 19.11
N TRP A 365 12.78 -17.84 18.23
CA TRP A 365 11.73 -18.83 18.46
C TRP A 365 12.31 -20.05 19.15
N PRO A 366 11.71 -20.50 20.28
CA PRO A 366 12.20 -21.68 20.97
C PRO A 366 12.32 -22.92 20.08
N SER A 367 11.39 -23.06 19.12
CA SER A 367 11.33 -24.18 18.18
C SER A 367 12.12 -23.97 16.89
N ASP A 368 12.58 -22.76 16.62
CA ASP A 368 13.34 -22.38 15.42
C ASP A 368 14.36 -21.29 15.79
N PRO A 369 15.51 -21.67 16.37
CA PRO A 369 16.52 -20.72 16.86
C PRO A 369 17.18 -19.86 15.79
N ASP A 370 17.12 -20.29 14.51
CA ASP A 370 17.66 -19.55 13.37
C ASP A 370 16.75 -18.37 12.95
N ASN A 371 15.50 -18.36 13.44
CA ASN A 371 14.58 -17.24 13.30
C ASN A 371 14.88 -16.20 14.37
N ILE A 372 15.56 -15.12 13.99
CA ILE A 372 16.03 -14.06 14.90
C ILE A 372 15.32 -12.75 14.58
N ASN A 373 14.78 -12.09 15.61
CA ASN A 373 14.32 -10.70 15.54
C ASN A 373 15.12 -9.81 16.51
N ASN A 374 15.51 -8.64 16.02
CA ASN A 374 16.15 -7.59 16.81
C ASN A 374 15.26 -6.34 16.77
N GLU A 375 14.61 -6.04 17.88
CA GLU A 375 13.77 -4.84 18.03
C GLU A 375 14.54 -3.74 18.75
N THR A 376 14.32 -2.47 18.39
CA THR A 376 15.02 -1.36 19.03
C THR A 376 14.12 -0.21 19.41
N ALA A 377 14.32 0.34 20.60
CA ALA A 377 13.60 1.51 21.10
C ALA A 377 14.58 2.50 21.74
N TRP A 378 14.19 3.77 21.74
CA TRP A 378 14.95 4.83 22.38
C TRP A 378 14.24 5.31 23.63
N ASP A 379 15.03 5.63 24.65
CA ASP A 379 14.61 6.53 25.71
C ASP A 379 15.55 7.74 25.75
N THR A 380 15.01 8.88 26.18
CA THR A 380 15.76 10.10 26.45
C THR A 380 15.80 10.26 27.95
N LEU A 381 16.99 10.35 28.53
CA LEU A 381 17.14 10.45 29.98
C LEU A 381 16.50 11.76 30.48
N LYS A 382 15.40 11.67 31.21
CA LYS A 382 14.64 12.83 31.76
C LYS A 382 15.13 13.21 33.15
N CYS A 383 16.45 13.36 33.31
CA CYS A 383 17.05 13.54 34.63
C CYS A 383 17.78 14.86 34.78
N ALA A 384 17.30 15.64 35.75
CA ALA A 384 17.92 16.81 36.38
C ALA A 384 18.72 17.73 35.44
N CYS A 385 18.06 18.19 34.38
CA CYS A 385 18.03 19.61 34.03
C CYS A 385 16.55 19.99 33.82
N ASP A 386 15.71 19.67 34.81
CA ASP A 386 14.31 20.02 34.83
C ASP A 386 14.11 21.12 35.90
N PRO A 387 14.00 22.40 35.50
CA PRO A 387 13.78 23.51 36.42
C PRO A 387 12.55 23.32 37.32
N CYS A 388 11.57 22.48 36.94
CA CYS A 388 10.43 22.17 37.81
C CYS A 388 10.84 21.44 39.08
N ARG A 389 11.87 20.59 39.05
CA ARG A 389 12.33 19.85 40.23
C ARG A 389 13.15 20.74 41.16
N THR A 390 13.92 21.67 40.61
CA THR A 390 14.63 22.70 41.39
C THR A 390 13.65 23.66 42.06
N LEU A 391 12.54 23.97 41.39
CA LEU A 391 11.47 24.80 41.95
C LEU A 391 10.48 24.01 42.83
N GLY A 392 10.52 22.68 42.80
CA GLY A 392 9.63 21.80 43.56
C GLY A 392 8.16 21.83 43.13
N VAL A 393 7.86 22.34 41.93
CA VAL A 393 6.48 22.54 41.46
C VAL A 393 5.99 21.32 40.66
N THR A 394 4.79 20.84 40.98
CA THR A 394 4.16 19.72 40.25
C THR A 394 2.70 20.01 39.91
N ILE A 395 2.27 19.57 38.72
CA ILE A 395 0.88 19.68 38.27
C ILE A 395 0.15 18.37 38.62
N ALA A 396 -0.86 18.46 39.47
CA ALA A 396 -1.61 17.31 39.95
C ALA A 396 -3.12 17.49 39.74
N LYS A 397 -3.81 16.35 39.58
CA LYS A 397 -5.28 16.28 39.42
C LYS A 397 -5.82 17.15 38.28
N ASP A 398 -4.98 17.40 37.28
CA ASP A 398 -5.34 18.14 36.09
C ASP A 398 -6.22 17.30 35.17
N THR A 399 -7.39 17.84 34.83
CA THR A 399 -8.41 17.15 34.06
C THR A 399 -9.14 18.11 33.14
N LEU A 400 -9.58 17.59 32.00
CA LEU A 400 -10.50 18.27 31.10
C LEU A 400 -11.88 17.65 31.29
N THR A 401 -12.87 18.47 31.67
CA THR A 401 -14.24 18.02 31.91
C THR A 401 -15.24 18.80 31.07
N ALA A 402 -16.32 18.14 30.65
CA ALA A 402 -17.44 18.80 29.98
C ALA A 402 -18.42 19.29 31.05
N THR A 403 -18.83 20.56 30.96
CA THR A 403 -19.80 21.14 31.91
C THR A 403 -21.22 20.64 31.64
N ALA A 404 -21.53 20.34 30.37
CA ALA A 404 -22.71 19.62 29.89
C ALA A 404 -22.48 19.19 28.43
N SER A 405 -23.24 18.21 27.92
CA SER A 405 -23.16 17.77 26.51
C SER A 405 -23.47 18.90 25.52
N THR A 406 -24.36 19.82 25.88
CA THR A 406 -24.77 20.98 25.06
C THR A 406 -23.97 22.26 25.33
N SER A 407 -23.00 22.21 26.25
CA SER A 407 -22.27 23.40 26.67
C SER A 407 -21.40 23.97 25.53
N SER A 408 -21.27 25.30 25.46
CA SER A 408 -20.29 25.98 24.60
C SER A 408 -18.89 26.07 25.24
N GLN A 409 -18.66 25.33 26.32
CA GLN A 409 -17.39 25.34 27.04
C GLN A 409 -17.02 23.95 27.58
N VAL A 410 -15.72 23.71 27.67
CA VAL A 410 -15.11 22.65 28.46
C VAL A 410 -14.23 23.27 29.54
N LEU A 411 -14.04 22.58 30.66
CA LEU A 411 -13.34 23.11 31.82
C LEU A 411 -12.01 22.38 32.01
N LEU A 412 -10.90 23.12 31.92
CA LEU A 412 -9.60 22.65 32.34
C LEU A 412 -9.40 22.98 33.81
N SER A 413 -9.32 21.98 34.67
CA SER A 413 -9.14 22.17 36.12
C SER A 413 -7.95 21.39 36.63
N GLY A 414 -7.30 21.86 37.71
CA GLY A 414 -6.15 21.17 38.31
C GLY A 414 -5.57 21.91 39.52
N VAL A 415 -4.48 21.36 40.06
CA VAL A 415 -3.77 21.92 41.22
C VAL A 415 -2.27 22.01 40.93
N LEU A 416 -1.66 23.13 41.33
CA LEU A 416 -0.21 23.33 41.31
C LEU A 416 0.35 23.15 42.73
N ASN A 417 0.98 22.01 42.98
CA ASN A 417 1.62 21.71 44.27
C ASN A 417 3.04 22.27 44.31
N GLY A 418 3.49 22.68 45.50
CA GLY A 418 4.86 23.15 45.69
C GLY A 418 5.15 24.57 45.20
N LEU A 419 4.11 25.34 44.78
CA LEU A 419 4.29 26.74 44.44
C LEU A 419 4.77 27.55 45.64
N ASN A 420 5.96 28.13 45.52
CA ASN A 420 6.52 29.07 46.47
C ASN A 420 6.69 30.45 45.79
N PRO A 421 5.94 31.48 46.19
CA PRO A 421 6.02 32.81 45.57
C PRO A 421 7.38 33.49 45.73
N ASN A 422 8.25 33.01 46.63
CA ASN A 422 9.63 33.50 46.77
C ASN A 422 10.60 32.85 45.76
N ALA A 423 10.26 31.68 45.21
CA ALA A 423 11.12 30.96 44.26
C ALA A 423 10.65 31.14 42.82
N VAL A 424 9.34 31.28 42.62
CA VAL A 424 8.69 31.36 41.32
C VAL A 424 8.21 32.79 41.07
N LYS A 425 8.62 33.36 39.93
CA LYS A 425 8.30 34.72 39.49
C LYS A 425 7.01 34.78 38.66
N LYS A 426 6.85 33.86 37.72
CA LYS A 426 5.76 33.88 36.73
C LYS A 426 5.26 32.46 36.45
N ILE A 427 3.95 32.31 36.33
CA ILE A 427 3.29 31.08 35.89
C ILE A 427 2.48 31.41 34.65
N THR A 428 2.59 30.62 33.59
CA THR A 428 1.69 30.67 32.43
C THR A 428 1.04 29.33 32.17
N ILE A 429 -0.20 29.38 31.70
CA ILE A 429 -0.96 28.22 31.21
C ILE A 429 -1.44 28.58 29.81
N GLU A 430 -0.84 27.95 28.80
CA GLU A 430 -1.01 28.27 27.38
C GLU A 430 -1.69 27.12 26.63
N LEU A 431 -2.73 27.43 25.86
CA LEU A 431 -3.39 26.52 24.93
C LEU A 431 -2.65 26.53 23.58
N ILE A 432 -1.76 25.56 23.41
CA ILE A 432 -0.88 25.45 22.24
C ILE A 432 -1.47 24.61 21.09
N TYR A 433 -2.49 23.79 21.38
CA TYR A 433 -3.18 22.98 20.38
C TYR A 433 -4.66 22.84 20.71
N PHE A 434 -5.49 23.01 19.69
CA PHE A 434 -6.93 22.75 19.75
C PHE A 434 -7.34 22.02 18.48
N ASN A 435 -8.07 20.91 18.63
CA ASN A 435 -8.73 20.25 17.52
C ASN A 435 -10.06 19.67 17.99
N ILE A 436 -11.03 19.69 17.08
CA ILE A 436 -12.34 19.08 17.30
C ILE A 436 -12.69 18.21 16.10
N ILE A 437 -13.10 16.99 16.39
CA ILE A 437 -13.56 16.04 15.38
C ILE A 437 -15.02 15.73 15.71
N GLN A 438 -15.93 16.01 14.78
CA GLN A 438 -17.31 15.56 14.93
C GLN A 438 -17.36 14.04 14.79
N THR A 439 -18.08 13.38 15.69
CA THR A 439 -18.30 11.94 15.69
C THR A 439 -19.79 11.70 15.41
N GLY A 440 -20.14 10.93 14.36
CA GLY A 440 -21.55 10.74 14.01
C GLY A 440 -21.83 10.70 12.50
N ASP A 441 -23.10 10.88 12.15
CA ASP A 441 -23.58 10.89 10.75
C ASP A 441 -22.94 12.04 9.95
N SER A 442 -22.66 11.79 8.68
CA SER A 442 -22.23 12.76 7.66
C SER A 442 -23.12 14.00 7.51
N ASN A 443 -24.38 13.93 8.00
CA ASN A 443 -25.34 15.03 8.03
C ASN A 443 -25.19 15.96 9.24
N CYS A 444 -24.27 15.69 10.17
CA CYS A 444 -23.98 16.61 11.27
C CYS A 444 -23.40 17.92 10.70
N VAL A 445 -24.05 19.05 11.04
CA VAL A 445 -23.67 20.37 10.53
C VAL A 445 -22.23 20.68 10.92
N LYS A 446 -21.36 20.95 9.94
CA LYS A 446 -20.00 21.43 10.15
C LYS A 446 -20.04 22.72 10.98
N CYS A 447 -19.28 22.76 12.07
CA CYS A 447 -19.24 23.92 12.97
C CYS A 447 -18.86 25.19 12.19
N ALA A 448 -19.67 26.25 12.29
CA ALA A 448 -19.37 27.55 11.69
C ALA A 448 -18.18 28.20 12.40
N GLU A 449 -17.14 28.63 11.69
CA GLU A 449 -15.93 29.18 12.31
C GLU A 449 -16.24 30.34 13.28
N ASN A 450 -15.90 30.15 14.56
CA ASN A 450 -15.94 31.20 15.58
C ASN A 450 -14.52 31.42 16.11
N LYS A 451 -14.08 32.69 16.13
CA LYS A 451 -12.74 33.11 16.58
C LYS A 451 -12.49 32.85 18.07
N GLU A 452 -13.55 32.63 18.84
CA GLU A 452 -13.48 32.32 20.27
C GLU A 452 -13.11 30.85 20.53
N TRP A 453 -13.43 29.94 19.62
CA TRP A 453 -13.20 28.51 19.84
C TRP A 453 -11.72 28.15 19.88
N GLY A 454 -11.37 27.26 20.80
CA GLY A 454 -9.97 26.91 21.06
C GLY A 454 -9.20 28.01 21.79
N ASN A 455 -9.90 28.88 22.52
CA ASN A 455 -9.32 29.86 23.44
C ASN A 455 -9.93 29.71 24.84
N PHE A 456 -9.20 30.14 25.86
CA PHE A 456 -9.76 30.36 27.19
C PHE A 456 -10.71 31.55 27.17
N ILE A 457 -11.75 31.51 28.02
CA ILE A 457 -12.73 32.60 28.19
C ILE A 457 -12.81 33.06 29.66
N LYS A 458 -13.38 34.24 29.89
CA LYS A 458 -13.70 34.74 31.25
C LYS A 458 -15.14 34.36 31.66
N PRO A 459 -15.43 34.17 32.95
CA PRO A 459 -14.50 34.24 34.09
C PRO A 459 -13.73 32.92 34.30
N ALA A 460 -12.47 33.04 34.73
CA ALA A 460 -11.69 31.89 35.21
C ALA A 460 -11.65 31.89 36.74
N GLY A 461 -11.71 30.69 37.33
CA GLY A 461 -11.47 30.51 38.77
C GLY A 461 -10.03 30.08 39.00
N SER A 462 -9.20 30.95 39.58
CA SER A 462 -7.84 30.56 40.01
C SER A 462 -7.50 31.21 41.33
N ALA A 463 -6.89 30.44 42.24
CA ALA A 463 -6.45 30.92 43.54
C ALA A 463 -5.06 30.38 43.83
N PHE A 464 -4.04 31.11 43.37
CA PHE A 464 -2.64 30.82 43.65
C PHE A 464 -2.16 31.70 44.81
N SER A 465 -1.84 31.08 45.94
CA SER A 465 -1.43 31.80 47.15
C SER A 465 -0.10 32.51 46.92
N GLY A 466 -0.05 33.82 47.17
CA GLY A 466 1.13 34.66 46.93
C GLY A 466 1.33 35.08 45.46
N TYR A 467 0.31 34.98 44.62
CA TYR A 467 0.31 35.49 43.25
C TYR A 467 -0.83 36.47 43.03
N GLY A 468 -0.64 37.40 42.10
CA GLY A 468 -1.68 38.33 41.67
C GLY A 468 -2.83 37.64 40.93
N VAL A 469 -3.83 38.42 40.56
CA VAL A 469 -4.96 37.95 39.75
C VAL A 469 -4.45 37.49 38.38
N GLY A 470 -4.91 36.33 37.93
CA GLY A 470 -4.57 35.81 36.60
C GLY A 470 -5.01 36.80 35.52
N VAL A 471 -4.13 37.06 34.55
CA VAL A 471 -4.40 37.90 33.40
C VAL A 471 -4.50 37.03 32.16
N LEU A 472 -5.63 37.11 31.46
CA LEU A 472 -5.80 36.48 30.16
C LEU A 472 -5.17 37.36 29.09
N ASN A 473 -4.35 36.77 28.22
CA ASN A 473 -3.79 37.43 27.04
C ASN A 473 -4.89 37.59 25.96
N GLY A 474 -5.76 38.57 26.18
CA GLY A 474 -6.91 38.89 25.35
C GLY A 474 -8.03 39.57 26.17
N LEU A 475 -8.89 40.33 25.49
CA LEU A 475 -9.96 41.10 26.17
C LEU A 475 -10.99 40.15 26.80
N ASN A 476 -11.62 39.30 25.98
CA ASN A 476 -12.69 38.38 26.38
C ASN A 476 -12.31 36.90 26.22
N PHE A 477 -11.40 36.60 25.30
CA PHE A 477 -10.85 35.28 25.03
C PHE A 477 -9.36 35.38 24.68
N GLY A 478 -8.59 34.34 24.96
CA GLY A 478 -7.14 34.32 24.71
C GLY A 478 -6.54 32.93 24.90
N ARG A 479 -5.30 32.73 24.45
CA ARG A 479 -4.62 31.42 24.54
C ARG A 479 -3.81 31.23 25.81
N GLU A 480 -3.52 32.28 26.55
CA GLU A 480 -2.60 32.21 27.68
C GLU A 480 -3.16 32.95 28.90
N TRP A 481 -3.15 32.28 30.05
CA TRP A 481 -3.27 32.93 31.34
C TRP A 481 -1.90 33.12 31.99
N THR A 482 -1.66 34.29 32.56
CA THR A 482 -0.43 34.62 33.29
C THR A 482 -0.73 35.02 34.73
N TRP A 483 0.04 34.47 35.68
CA TRP A 483 0.07 34.90 37.08
C TRP A 483 1.48 35.34 37.44
N LEU A 484 1.58 36.48 38.13
CA LEU A 484 2.84 37.00 38.63
C LEU A 484 2.89 36.87 40.15
N SER A 485 4.06 36.51 40.68
CA SER A 485 4.25 36.49 42.13
C SER A 485 4.00 37.88 42.71
N SER A 486 3.36 37.93 43.89
CA SER A 486 3.23 39.18 44.65
C SER A 486 4.56 39.59 45.31
N VAL A 487 5.56 38.71 45.31
CA VAL A 487 6.92 39.03 45.78
C VAL A 487 7.68 39.71 44.65
N GLN A 488 8.09 40.95 44.87
CA GLN A 488 9.04 41.63 43.98
C GLN A 488 10.46 41.29 44.44
N LYS A 489 11.26 40.72 43.52
CA LYS A 489 12.71 40.63 43.65
C LYS A 489 13.30 41.32 42.43
N ASP A 490 14.10 42.35 42.67
CA ASP A 490 14.78 43.07 41.60
C ASP A 490 15.76 42.10 40.92
N CYS A 491 15.59 41.94 39.61
CA CYS A 491 16.65 41.43 38.75
C CYS A 491 17.26 42.69 38.15
N ASP A 492 18.43 43.12 38.64
CA ASP A 492 19.05 44.34 38.14
C ASP A 492 19.20 44.26 36.60
N SER A 493 18.55 45.22 35.95
CA SER A 493 18.78 45.76 34.61
C SER A 493 19.63 44.93 33.64
N HIS A 494 18.97 44.36 32.64
CA HIS A 494 19.61 44.20 31.33
C HIS A 494 20.11 45.58 30.87
N GLY A 495 21.40 45.68 30.55
CA GLY A 495 22.01 46.88 30.02
C GLY A 495 21.29 47.37 28.77
N ASN A 496 20.81 48.61 28.82
CA ASN A 496 20.50 49.39 27.62
C ASN A 496 21.80 49.63 26.85
N GLY A 497 21.89 49.08 25.64
CA GLY A 497 22.92 49.46 24.66
C GLY A 497 22.40 50.54 23.71
N GLY A 498 23.21 51.61 23.55
CA GLY A 498 23.09 52.66 22.54
C GLY A 498 22.28 53.88 23.02
N ASP A 499 22.79 55.10 23.12
CA ASP A 499 23.76 55.78 22.27
C ASP A 499 24.79 56.59 23.08
N GLY A 500 26.01 56.65 22.56
CA GLY A 500 27.17 57.23 23.23
C GLY A 500 27.38 58.71 22.99
N HIS A 501 28.26 59.29 23.79
CA HIS A 501 29.39 60.14 23.36
C HIS A 501 30.21 60.60 24.58
N GLY A 502 31.54 60.58 24.44
CA GLY A 502 32.41 61.50 25.18
C GLY A 502 33.36 60.91 26.22
N GLY A 503 34.53 60.44 25.77
CA GLY A 503 35.86 60.74 26.31
C GLY A 503 36.15 60.56 27.81
N GLY A 504 37.04 59.61 28.13
CA GLY A 504 37.71 59.59 29.43
C GLY A 504 38.57 58.36 29.62
N THR A 505 39.88 58.55 29.57
CA THR A 505 40.95 57.57 29.79
C THR A 505 40.86 56.88 31.16
N GLY A 506 40.83 55.56 31.20
CA GLY A 506 40.91 54.79 32.43
C GLY A 506 41.29 53.33 32.18
N THR A 507 42.42 52.92 32.73
CA THR A 507 43.07 51.62 32.63
C THR A 507 42.15 50.44 32.99
N GLY A 508 42.26 49.36 32.23
CA GLY A 508 41.39 48.19 32.32
C GLY A 508 41.49 47.41 33.64
N LEU A 509 40.32 46.92 34.05
CA LEU A 509 40.09 45.63 34.72
C LEU A 509 38.77 45.09 34.13
N PRO A 510 38.66 43.81 33.75
CA PRO A 510 37.38 43.26 33.31
C PRO A 510 36.43 43.25 34.51
N GLY A 511 35.35 44.02 34.40
CA GLY A 511 34.27 44.02 35.37
C GLY A 511 33.73 42.60 35.54
N GLN A 512 33.86 42.08 36.75
CA GLN A 512 33.10 40.92 37.19
C GLN A 512 31.62 41.23 36.97
N ASN A 513 30.95 40.43 36.14
CA ASN A 513 29.51 40.28 36.24
C ASN A 513 29.21 39.95 37.70
N LYS A 514 28.62 40.90 38.44
CA LYS A 514 27.98 40.57 39.71
C LYS A 514 26.87 39.60 39.34
N GLU A 515 27.14 38.32 39.60
CA GLU A 515 26.13 37.27 39.60
C GLU A 515 24.93 37.79 40.40
N CYS A 516 23.73 37.55 39.87
CA CYS A 516 22.49 37.74 40.59
C CYS A 516 22.63 36.99 41.93
N SER A 517 22.83 37.72 43.03
CA SER A 517 23.23 37.16 44.34
C SER A 517 22.17 36.24 44.97
N THR A 518 21.03 36.08 44.29
CA THR A 518 19.93 35.17 44.62
C THR A 518 19.93 33.87 43.83
N CYS A 519 20.76 33.71 42.81
CA CYS A 519 20.88 32.49 42.01
C CYS A 519 22.09 31.67 42.50
N GLY A 520 21.94 31.04 43.67
CA GLY A 520 23.01 30.29 44.32
C GLY A 520 23.65 29.22 43.42
N ASN A 521 24.96 29.32 43.24
CA ASN A 521 25.79 28.28 42.65
C ASN A 521 25.68 26.99 43.49
N ASN A 522 25.08 25.93 42.94
CA ASN A 522 25.21 24.56 43.45
C ASN A 522 26.62 24.02 43.13
N THR A 523 27.64 24.64 43.72
CA THR A 523 28.97 24.01 43.82
C THR A 523 29.01 23.26 45.14
N GLY A 524 29.42 21.99 45.06
CA GLY A 524 29.28 21.00 46.12
C GLY A 524 29.84 21.49 47.46
N ALA A 525 28.98 21.52 48.48
CA ALA A 525 29.45 21.46 49.85
C ALA A 525 30.10 20.10 50.06
N ALA A 526 31.42 20.09 50.29
CA ALA A 526 32.11 18.91 50.79
C ALA A 526 31.42 18.45 52.08
N PRO A 527 31.24 17.13 52.30
CA PRO A 527 30.65 16.63 53.53
C PRO A 527 31.50 17.08 54.73
N PRO A 528 30.87 17.42 55.88
CA PRO A 528 31.62 17.79 57.07
C PRO A 528 32.52 16.63 57.51
N PRO A 529 33.70 16.91 58.08
CA PRO A 529 34.57 15.86 58.60
C PRO A 529 33.83 15.05 59.68
N PRO A 530 34.12 13.74 59.80
CA PRO A 530 33.47 12.89 60.78
C PRO A 530 33.71 13.42 62.22
N PRO A 531 32.73 13.26 63.12
CA PRO A 531 32.82 13.78 64.48
C PRO A 531 33.95 13.10 65.28
N ASP A 532 34.71 13.92 66.02
CA ASP A 532 35.75 13.48 66.96
C ASP A 532 35.11 12.57 68.04
N PRO A 533 35.61 11.34 68.29
CA PRO A 533 35.01 10.40 69.24
C PRO A 533 35.13 10.79 70.73
N ARG A 534 35.46 12.05 71.05
CA ARG A 534 35.85 12.45 72.42
C ARG A 534 34.90 13.41 73.13
N ASP A 535 33.73 13.73 72.58
CA ASP A 535 32.78 14.61 73.26
C ASP A 535 31.52 13.85 73.75
N ASN A 536 31.67 13.15 74.87
CA ASN A 536 30.57 12.55 75.61
C ASN A 536 29.93 13.62 76.51
N ASN A 537 29.00 14.42 75.99
CA ASN A 537 27.96 15.08 76.78
C ASN A 537 26.87 15.72 75.91
N ALA A 538 25.83 14.96 75.57
CA ALA A 538 24.55 15.53 75.14
C ALA A 538 23.42 14.98 76.01
N LYS A 539 22.90 15.84 76.89
CA LYS A 539 21.74 15.58 77.76
C LYS A 539 20.46 15.45 76.92
N ILE A 540 19.72 14.38 77.17
CA ILE A 540 18.36 14.16 76.66
C ILE A 540 17.39 15.01 77.51
N ALA A 541 16.74 15.98 76.90
CA ALA A 541 15.62 16.71 77.49
C ALA A 541 14.30 16.05 77.05
N GLY A 542 13.54 15.55 78.04
CA GLY A 542 12.26 14.90 77.84
C GLY A 542 11.12 15.87 77.50
N THR A 543 10.23 15.43 76.62
CA THR A 543 8.98 16.10 76.28
C THR A 543 7.79 15.34 76.90
N GLY A 544 6.91 16.09 77.57
CA GLY A 544 5.66 15.61 78.19
C GLY A 544 4.54 15.27 77.18
N PRO A 545 3.32 14.99 77.67
CA PRO A 545 2.29 14.28 76.91
C PRO A 545 1.62 15.14 75.83
N ILE A 546 1.33 14.50 74.69
CA ILE A 546 0.69 15.07 73.51
C ILE A 546 -0.83 15.20 73.75
N ILE A 547 -1.34 16.43 73.69
CA ILE A 547 -2.77 16.73 73.61
C ILE A 547 -3.20 16.59 72.15
N ILE A 548 -4.16 15.70 71.89
CA ILE A 548 -4.83 15.56 70.58
C ILE A 548 -5.82 16.71 70.44
N VAL A 549 -5.50 17.68 69.58
CA VAL A 549 -6.46 18.66 69.07
C VAL A 549 -6.82 18.24 67.65
N ASN A 550 -8.11 18.06 67.38
CA ASN A 550 -8.63 17.79 66.03
C ASN A 550 -8.04 18.77 65.01
N PRO A 551 -7.56 18.30 63.84
CA PRO A 551 -6.98 19.20 62.85
C PRO A 551 -8.07 20.11 62.24
N PRO A 552 -7.81 21.42 62.08
CA PRO A 552 -8.67 22.30 61.30
C PRO A 552 -8.69 21.89 59.82
N PRO A 553 -9.68 22.33 59.02
CA PRO A 553 -9.80 21.96 57.62
C PRO A 553 -8.57 22.42 56.81
N ILE A 554 -8.08 21.54 55.93
CA ILE A 554 -6.94 21.77 55.04
C ILE A 554 -7.23 23.00 54.13
N PRO A 555 -6.34 24.01 54.01
CA PRO A 555 -6.55 25.15 53.13
C PRO A 555 -6.49 24.76 51.64
N LYS A 556 -7.47 25.22 50.85
CA LYS A 556 -7.57 25.10 49.37
C LYS A 556 -6.55 25.98 48.61
N ALA A 557 -5.25 25.86 48.86
CA ALA A 557 -4.27 26.71 48.16
C ALA A 557 -3.81 26.08 46.83
N ASN A 558 -3.87 26.85 45.73
CA ASN A 558 -3.26 26.61 44.42
C ASN A 558 -4.05 25.80 43.36
N SER A 559 -5.38 25.90 43.34
CA SER A 559 -6.21 25.31 42.27
C SER A 559 -6.52 26.30 41.14
N PHE A 560 -6.67 25.78 39.92
CA PHE A 560 -7.18 26.51 38.76
C PHE A 560 -8.36 25.79 38.10
N SER A 561 -9.19 26.58 37.43
CA SER A 561 -10.40 26.19 36.71
C SER A 561 -10.62 27.18 35.57
N LEU A 562 -10.21 26.78 34.37
CA LEU A 562 -10.10 27.63 33.18
C LEU A 562 -11.07 27.13 32.11
N PRO A 563 -12.16 27.86 31.81
CA PRO A 563 -13.08 27.48 30.75
C PRO A 563 -12.45 27.73 29.37
N ILE A 564 -12.62 26.79 28.46
CA ILE A 564 -12.19 26.84 27.06
C ILE A 564 -13.46 26.84 26.20
N ALA A 565 -13.58 27.84 25.33
CA ALA A 565 -14.70 27.92 24.39
C ALA A 565 -14.61 26.82 23.33
N VAL A 566 -15.72 26.13 23.14
CA VAL A 566 -15.90 25.08 22.12
C VAL A 566 -17.25 25.29 21.43
N PRO A 567 -17.46 24.70 20.24
CA PRO A 567 -18.79 24.68 19.64
C PRO A 567 -19.83 24.13 20.62
N PRO A 568 -21.07 24.66 20.64
CA PRO A 568 -22.16 24.02 21.35
C PRO A 568 -22.29 22.58 20.86
N GLY A 569 -22.42 21.61 21.77
CA GLY A 569 -22.69 20.23 21.37
C GLY A 569 -24.06 20.13 20.70
N SER A 570 -24.20 19.18 19.77
CA SER A 570 -25.46 18.97 19.07
C SER A 570 -26.53 18.43 20.02
N SER A 571 -27.76 18.93 19.89
CA SER A 571 -28.95 18.33 20.53
C SER A 571 -29.48 17.10 19.78
N LEU A 572 -28.87 16.74 18.63
CA LEU A 572 -29.25 15.57 17.85
C LEU A 572 -28.53 14.32 18.37
N LYS A 573 -29.31 13.28 18.65
CA LYS A 573 -28.89 11.94 19.13
C LYS A 573 -27.79 11.25 18.30
N CYS A 574 -27.52 11.70 17.08
CA CYS A 574 -26.54 11.12 16.17
C CYS A 574 -25.24 11.91 16.03
N CYS A 575 -25.09 13.06 16.73
CA CYS A 575 -23.96 13.97 16.55
C CYS A 575 -23.23 14.21 17.88
N GLY A 576 -22.08 13.57 18.07
CA GLY A 576 -21.13 13.83 19.14
C GLY A 576 -19.90 14.59 18.65
N ASP A 577 -18.97 14.86 19.56
CA ASP A 577 -17.64 15.37 19.20
C ASP A 577 -16.55 14.87 20.13
N LYS A 578 -15.34 14.85 19.57
CA LYS A 578 -14.10 14.51 20.25
C LYS A 578 -13.19 15.73 20.20
N ILE A 579 -12.94 16.31 21.37
CA ILE A 579 -12.16 17.53 21.53
C ILE A 579 -10.80 17.14 22.10
N ARG A 580 -9.74 17.58 21.41
CA ARG A 580 -8.36 17.40 21.84
C ARG A 580 -7.72 18.76 22.06
N VAL A 581 -7.15 18.96 23.24
CA VAL A 581 -6.40 20.17 23.60
C VAL A 581 -5.03 19.81 24.13
N CYS A 582 -4.01 20.61 23.83
CA CYS A 582 -2.73 20.50 24.51
C CYS A 582 -2.40 21.82 25.19
N ILE A 583 -1.98 21.70 26.45
CA ILE A 583 -1.68 22.80 27.34
C ILE A 583 -0.20 22.77 27.67
N ARG A 584 0.47 23.90 27.51
CA ARG A 584 1.82 24.15 28.02
C ARG A 584 1.69 24.90 29.34
N TYR A 585 2.24 24.33 30.39
CA TYR A 585 2.43 24.97 31.68
C TYR A 585 3.86 25.47 31.74
N THR A 586 4.06 26.78 31.91
CA THR A 586 5.40 27.34 32.07
C THR A 586 5.56 28.00 33.42
N ILE A 587 6.57 27.60 34.18
CA ILE A 587 6.90 28.18 35.48
C ILE A 587 8.29 28.82 35.40
N TRP A 588 8.38 30.10 35.69
CA TRP A 588 9.62 30.86 35.68
C TRP A 588 10.07 31.17 37.10
N ASP A 589 11.35 30.98 37.37
CA ASP A 589 11.98 31.50 38.59
C ASP A 589 12.40 32.97 38.44
N PHE A 590 12.94 33.55 39.51
CA PHE A 590 13.49 34.92 39.46
C PHE A 590 14.82 35.02 38.70
N CYS A 591 15.46 33.90 38.37
CA CYS A 591 16.68 33.81 37.56
C CYS A 591 16.40 33.62 36.06
N CYS A 592 15.13 33.75 35.64
CA CYS A 592 14.68 33.54 34.27
C CYS A 592 14.86 32.11 33.73
N HIS A 593 14.98 31.10 34.59
CA HIS A 593 14.85 29.72 34.19
C HIS A 593 13.37 29.36 34.04
N ALA A 594 13.01 28.75 32.90
CA ALA A 594 11.66 28.29 32.63
C ALA A 594 11.60 26.76 32.75
N CYS A 595 10.60 26.26 33.48
CA CYS A 595 10.16 24.89 33.36
C CYS A 595 8.92 24.83 32.46
N ASP A 596 8.97 23.99 31.43
CA ASP A 596 7.84 23.70 30.56
C ASP A 596 7.32 22.28 30.74
N VAL A 597 6.03 22.14 31.00
CA VAL A 597 5.33 20.86 30.99
C VAL A 597 4.20 20.92 29.97
N ILE A 598 4.22 20.01 28.99
CA ILE A 598 3.15 19.89 28.00
C ILE A 598 2.29 18.67 28.34
N LYS A 599 0.98 18.88 28.45
CA LYS A 599 0.00 17.80 28.61
C LYS A 599 -1.11 17.96 27.58
N CYS A 600 -1.50 16.85 26.97
CA CYS A 600 -2.63 16.80 26.05
C CYS A 600 -3.78 16.05 26.70
N TYR A 601 -4.98 16.59 26.54
CA TYR A 601 -6.22 16.05 27.05
C TYR A 601 -7.17 15.78 25.91
N GLU A 602 -8.00 14.78 26.09
CA GLU A 602 -9.03 14.42 25.15
C GLU A 602 -10.33 14.18 25.92
N ILE A 603 -11.42 14.71 25.38
CA ILE A 603 -12.76 14.46 25.89
C ILE A 603 -13.70 14.18 24.73
N GLU A 604 -14.59 13.22 24.94
CA GLU A 604 -15.66 12.90 24.01
C GLU A 604 -17.00 13.33 24.62
N ARG A 605 -17.75 14.19 23.92
CA ARG A 605 -19.13 14.51 24.28
C ARG A 605 -20.05 13.67 23.42
N LYS A 606 -20.79 12.77 24.07
CA LYS A 606 -21.78 11.95 23.41
C LYS A 606 -23.01 12.79 23.06
N ALA A 607 -23.66 12.42 21.96
CA ALA A 607 -24.96 12.94 21.58
C ALA A 607 -25.99 12.64 22.69
N GLN A 608 -26.88 13.60 22.94
CA GLN A 608 -27.93 13.50 23.97
C GLN A 608 -29.16 12.78 23.45
#